data_AF-A0A9X0PLC9-F1
#
_entry.id   AF-A0A9X0PLC9-F1
#
_cell.length_a   1.000
_cell.length_b   1.000
_cell.length_c   1.000
_cell.angle_alpha   90.00
_cell.angle_beta   90.00
_cell.angle_gamma   90.00
#
_symmetry.space_group_name_H-M   'P 1'
#
loop_
_entity.id
_entity.type
_entity.pdbx_description
1 polymer ?
#
loop_
_entity_poly.entity_id
_entity_poly.type
_entity_poly.pdbx_seq_one_letter_code
_entity_poly.pdbx_strand_id
1 'polypeptide(L)'
;MKEYLHDFYVFAVGMLATVILLALAVAVTDFDIFSWMASLSKADFATLLSGFGGAALGGMVSWFLAKEAGRETLARDEAQRRANERAMALAIILKTQQIANGLFTLKKYFYKSRQRANEARRLLRPMWETTKPVISPTPSRLRYDPAEFAPLIAAKRADLVDRCNILALRYEVNETIVNDYSARRSAFHDLMGPYSELSGPDGLVTTSVPHEMKNQFLMKGQELEDIIRQLYENVVEDSVEARALCDELTSVFRKHFGEDVYALISGEEIY
;
A
#
# COMPACT_ATOMS: atom_id res chain seq x y z
N MET A 1 5.21 39.10 2.83
CA MET A 1 5.81 40.33 3.39
C MET A 1 4.99 40.88 4.58
N LYS A 2 3.65 40.90 4.51
CA LYS A 2 2.79 41.36 5.61
C LYS A 2 2.88 40.55 6.92
N GLU A 3 3.08 39.22 6.86
CA GLU A 3 3.28 38.40 8.08
C GLU A 3 4.57 38.75 8.84
N TYR A 4 5.65 39.10 8.13
CA TYR A 4 6.91 39.49 8.77
C TYR A 4 6.82 40.78 9.58
N LEU A 5 5.93 41.69 9.18
CA LEU A 5 5.66 42.92 9.93
C LEU A 5 4.94 42.59 11.23
N HIS A 6 3.94 41.70 11.19
CA HIS A 6 3.17 41.33 12.37
C HIS A 6 4.04 40.69 13.46
N ASP A 7 4.88 39.72 13.11
CA ASP A 7 5.76 39.05 14.10
C ASP A 7 6.83 39.98 14.67
N PHE A 8 7.33 40.91 13.84
CA PHE A 8 8.24 41.96 14.30
C PHE A 8 7.55 42.93 15.27
N TYR A 9 6.29 43.29 15.02
CA TYR A 9 5.51 44.11 15.95
C TYR A 9 5.28 43.41 17.27
N VAL A 10 4.96 42.11 17.28
CA VAL A 10 4.79 41.35 18.54
C VAL A 10 6.09 41.32 19.34
N PHE A 11 7.24 41.09 18.69
CA PHE A 11 8.55 41.15 19.35
C PHE A 11 8.88 42.55 19.89
N ALA A 12 8.66 43.59 19.08
CA ALA A 12 8.92 44.98 19.47
C ALA A 12 8.03 45.42 20.64
N VAL A 13 6.75 45.01 20.63
CA VAL A 13 5.81 45.25 21.73
C VAL A 13 6.23 44.49 22.99
N GLY A 14 6.69 43.25 22.87
CA GLY A 14 7.23 42.49 24.01
C GLY A 14 8.45 43.15 24.64
N MET A 15 9.40 43.61 23.81
CA MET A 15 10.56 44.39 24.26
C MET A 15 10.13 45.69 24.96
N LEU A 16 9.21 46.45 24.35
CA LEU A 16 8.64 47.67 24.94
C LEU A 16 7.93 47.40 26.27
N ALA A 17 7.12 46.36 26.37
CA ALA A 17 6.42 45.99 27.59
C ALA A 17 7.41 45.64 28.71
N THR A 18 8.52 44.98 28.38
CA THR A 18 9.59 44.66 29.35
C THR A 18 10.28 45.92 29.85
N VAL A 19 10.59 46.86 28.94
CA VAL A 19 11.18 48.17 29.27
C VAL A 19 10.21 49.01 30.12
N ILE A 20 8.91 49.00 29.78
CA ILE A 20 7.86 49.73 30.50
C ILE A 20 7.65 49.13 31.90
N LEU A 21 7.61 47.81 32.04
CA LEU A 21 7.52 47.14 33.34
C LEU A 21 8.73 47.44 34.22
N LEU A 22 9.93 47.47 33.63
CA LEU A 22 11.15 47.86 34.34
C LEU A 22 11.06 49.32 34.83
N ALA A 23 10.61 50.23 33.97
CA ALA A 23 10.43 51.64 34.31
C ALA A 23 9.35 51.86 35.39
N LEU A 24 8.25 51.09 35.33
CA LEU A 24 7.18 51.10 36.34
C LEU A 24 7.67 50.53 37.69
N ALA A 25 8.40 49.42 37.67
CA ALA A 25 8.97 48.84 38.89
C ALA A 25 9.89 49.83 39.61
N VAL A 26 10.70 50.56 38.85
CA VAL A 26 11.50 51.67 39.38
C VAL A 26 10.63 52.77 39.97
N ALA A 27 9.64 53.26 39.22
CA ALA A 27 8.80 54.37 39.64
C ALA A 27 8.00 54.05 40.92
N VAL A 28 7.61 52.78 41.11
CA VAL A 28 6.84 52.33 42.30
C VAL A 28 7.74 52.13 43.51
N THR A 29 9.02 51.83 43.33
CA THR A 29 9.95 51.55 44.43
C THR A 29 10.66 52.80 44.96
N ASP A 30 10.29 54.01 44.49
CA ASP A 30 11.05 55.26 44.71
C ASP A 30 12.55 55.10 44.44
N PHE A 31 12.88 54.18 43.52
CA PHE A 31 14.24 53.87 43.16
C PHE A 31 14.73 54.95 42.19
N ASP A 32 15.50 55.89 42.69
CA ASP A 32 15.98 57.00 41.88
C ASP A 32 17.08 56.52 40.91
N ILE A 33 16.67 56.06 39.72
CA ILE A 33 17.57 55.59 38.65
C ILE A 33 18.68 56.61 38.40
N PHE A 34 18.36 57.90 38.45
CA PHE A 34 19.32 58.94 38.08
C PHE A 34 20.42 59.09 39.12
N SER A 35 20.10 59.02 40.42
CA SER A 35 21.12 59.02 41.47
C SER A 35 21.87 57.69 41.57
N TRP A 36 21.22 56.56 41.30
CA TRP A 36 21.86 55.24 41.21
C TRP A 36 22.78 55.13 39.98
N MET A 37 22.37 55.60 38.80
CA MET A 37 23.22 55.68 37.59
C MET A 37 24.36 56.69 37.74
N ALA A 38 24.17 57.77 38.48
CA ALA A 38 25.24 58.70 38.82
C ALA A 38 26.23 58.13 39.86
N SER A 39 25.83 57.16 40.68
CA SER A 39 26.71 56.46 41.63
C SER A 39 27.37 55.21 41.05
N LEU A 40 26.98 54.78 39.85
CA LEU A 40 27.56 53.63 39.16
C LEU A 40 28.88 54.03 38.51
N SER A 41 29.93 53.24 38.77
CA SER A 41 31.22 53.40 38.10
C SER A 41 31.03 53.26 36.58
N LYS A 42 31.90 53.88 35.77
CA LYS A 42 31.93 53.63 34.30
C LYS A 42 31.98 52.13 33.97
N ALA A 43 32.52 51.31 34.88
CA ALA A 43 32.55 49.86 34.79
C ALA A 43 31.15 49.21 34.94
N ASP A 44 30.29 49.74 35.80
CA ASP A 44 28.96 49.16 36.05
C ASP A 44 27.96 49.56 34.96
N PHE A 45 28.07 50.78 34.41
CA PHE A 45 27.31 51.18 33.22
C PHE A 45 27.70 50.32 31.99
N ALA A 46 28.99 50.04 31.81
CA ALA A 46 29.46 49.14 30.75
C ALA A 46 28.93 47.71 30.95
N THR A 47 28.77 47.26 32.21
CA THR A 47 28.23 45.93 32.55
C THR A 47 26.73 45.85 32.30
N LEU A 48 25.98 46.91 32.59
CA LEU A 48 24.54 46.97 32.35
C LEU A 48 24.22 47.10 30.85
N LEU A 49 25.01 47.91 30.13
CA LEU A 49 24.90 48.04 28.67
C LEU A 49 25.34 46.76 27.95
N SER A 50 26.34 46.04 28.46
CA SER A 50 26.74 44.73 27.91
C SER A 50 25.72 43.64 28.22
N GLY A 51 25.08 43.67 29.39
CA GLY A 51 24.00 42.75 29.76
C GLY A 51 22.75 42.91 28.89
N PHE A 52 22.25 44.15 28.73
CA PHE A 52 21.10 44.43 27.85
C PHE A 52 21.44 44.30 26.37
N GLY A 53 22.61 44.78 25.94
CA GLY A 53 23.08 44.65 24.57
C GLY A 53 23.29 43.19 24.16
N GLY A 54 23.86 42.38 25.06
CA GLY A 54 24.02 40.94 24.88
C GLY A 54 22.69 40.20 24.82
N ALA A 55 21.71 40.56 25.67
CA ALA A 55 20.38 39.95 25.65
C ALA A 55 19.58 40.30 24.38
N ALA A 56 19.63 41.55 23.92
CA ALA A 56 18.96 41.98 22.69
C ALA A 56 19.58 41.33 21.45
N LEU A 57 20.92 41.30 21.36
CA LEU A 57 21.62 40.62 20.26
C LEU A 57 21.42 39.10 20.32
N GLY A 58 21.47 38.49 21.51
CA GLY A 58 21.21 37.07 21.71
C GLY A 58 19.77 36.68 21.35
N GLY A 59 18.79 37.52 21.69
CA GLY A 59 17.38 37.34 21.31
C GLY A 59 17.15 37.47 19.81
N MET A 60 17.81 38.42 19.15
CA MET A 60 17.75 38.60 17.70
C MET A 60 18.35 37.39 16.97
N VAL A 61 19.53 36.91 17.37
CA VAL A 61 20.16 35.71 16.80
C VAL A 61 19.29 34.47 17.05
N SER A 62 18.73 34.31 18.26
CA SER A 62 17.82 33.21 18.58
C SER A 62 16.55 33.23 17.72
N TRP A 63 16.01 34.42 17.44
CA TRP A 63 14.85 34.57 16.54
C TRP A 63 15.18 34.17 15.10
N PHE A 64 16.34 34.57 14.58
CA PHE A 64 16.79 34.15 13.25
C PHE A 64 16.99 32.63 13.17
N LEU A 65 17.66 32.03 14.16
CA LEU A 65 17.89 30.59 14.22
C LEU A 65 16.58 29.80 14.35
N ALA A 66 15.65 30.25 15.21
CA ALA A 66 14.34 29.60 15.37
C ALA A 66 13.53 29.64 14.07
N LYS A 67 13.62 30.74 13.31
CA LYS A 67 12.95 30.89 12.02
C LYS A 67 13.55 30.00 10.94
N GLU A 68 14.88 29.88 10.91
CA GLU A 68 15.58 29.00 9.97
C GLU A 68 15.28 27.52 10.29
N ALA A 69 15.35 27.14 11.57
CA ALA A 69 14.98 25.81 12.03
C ALA A 69 13.51 25.48 11.74
N GLY A 70 12.59 26.45 11.89
CA GLY A 70 11.18 26.26 11.56
C GLY A 70 10.95 26.00 10.07
N ARG A 71 11.64 26.73 9.19
CA ARG A 71 11.56 26.48 7.73
C ARG A 71 12.18 25.15 7.34
N GLU A 72 13.31 24.80 7.93
CA GLU A 72 13.97 23.51 7.69
C GLU A 72 13.10 22.34 8.17
N THR A 73 12.44 22.48 9.32
CA THR A 73 11.51 21.47 9.86
C THR A 73 10.32 21.29 8.95
N LEU A 74 9.67 22.39 8.51
CA LEU A 74 8.56 22.33 7.56
C LEU A 74 8.98 21.68 6.23
N ALA A 75 10.14 22.05 5.69
CA ALA A 75 10.65 21.46 4.46
C ALA A 75 10.94 19.95 4.62
N ARG A 76 11.48 19.53 5.77
CA ARG A 76 11.70 18.11 6.11
C ARG A 76 10.38 17.35 6.25
N ASP A 77 9.40 17.91 6.95
CA ASP A 77 8.09 17.30 7.15
C ASP A 77 7.35 17.13 5.82
N GLU A 78 7.39 18.14 4.94
CA GLU A 78 6.83 18.05 3.59
C GLU A 78 7.53 17.02 2.71
N ALA A 79 8.87 16.92 2.80
CA ALA A 79 9.63 15.92 2.08
C ALA A 79 9.31 14.50 2.58
N GLN A 80 9.21 14.33 3.90
CA GLN A 80 8.85 13.06 4.52
C GLN A 80 7.42 12.65 4.19
N ARG A 81 6.47 13.60 4.18
CA ARG A 81 5.09 13.32 3.76
C ARG A 81 5.02 12.86 2.32
N ARG A 82 5.72 13.54 1.40
CA ARG A 82 5.80 13.14 -0.01
C ARG A 82 6.48 11.77 -0.20
N ALA A 83 7.53 11.48 0.56
CA ALA A 83 8.18 10.17 0.54
C ALA A 83 7.23 9.05 1.01
N ASN A 84 6.47 9.29 2.08
CA ASN A 84 5.48 8.36 2.60
C ASN A 84 4.34 8.13 1.60
N GLU A 85 3.79 9.19 1.00
CA GLU A 85 2.76 9.10 -0.04
C GLU A 85 3.25 8.28 -1.26
N ARG A 86 4.51 8.46 -1.67
CA ARG A 86 5.14 7.65 -2.75
C ARG A 86 5.30 6.19 -2.36
N ALA A 87 5.73 5.91 -1.13
CA ALA A 87 5.85 4.54 -0.63
C ALA A 87 4.49 3.82 -0.59
N MET A 88 3.44 4.52 -0.16
CA MET A 88 2.05 4.01 -0.18
C MET A 88 1.58 3.71 -1.60
N ALA A 89 1.83 4.61 -2.56
CA ALA A 89 1.49 4.38 -3.97
C ALA A 89 2.22 3.16 -4.54
N LEU A 90 3.51 3.00 -4.23
CA LEU A 90 4.28 1.82 -4.64
C LEU A 90 3.74 0.53 -4.00
N ALA A 91 3.35 0.57 -2.72
CA ALA A 91 2.74 -0.57 -2.06
C ALA A 91 1.45 -1.03 -2.76
N ILE A 92 0.60 -0.08 -3.19
CA ILE A 92 -0.61 -0.40 -3.98
C ILE A 92 -0.24 -1.11 -5.28
N ILE A 93 0.71 -0.56 -6.06
CA ILE A 93 1.13 -1.16 -7.33
C ILE A 93 1.66 -2.58 -7.10
N LEU A 94 2.56 -2.76 -6.12
CA LEU A 94 3.17 -4.06 -5.85
C LEU A 94 2.13 -5.11 -5.43
N LYS A 95 1.18 -4.76 -4.56
CA LYS A 95 0.08 -5.66 -4.17
C LYS A 95 -0.82 -6.01 -5.36
N THR A 96 -1.16 -5.02 -6.19
CA THR A 96 -1.98 -5.24 -7.40
C THR A 96 -1.25 -6.16 -8.37
N GLN A 97 0.06 -5.96 -8.56
CA GLN A 97 0.89 -6.80 -9.42
C GLN A 97 1.03 -8.22 -8.88
N GLN A 98 1.15 -8.39 -7.56
CA GLN A 98 1.15 -9.72 -6.93
C GLN A 98 -0.17 -10.47 -7.20
N ILE A 99 -1.31 -9.79 -7.07
CA ILE A 99 -2.62 -10.36 -7.42
C ILE A 99 -2.68 -10.72 -8.91
N ALA A 100 -2.26 -9.81 -9.80
CA ALA A 100 -2.23 -10.04 -11.24
C ALA A 100 -1.37 -11.26 -11.61
N ASN A 101 -0.19 -11.40 -11.00
CA ASN A 101 0.69 -12.54 -11.20
C ASN A 101 0.09 -13.86 -10.69
N GLY A 102 -0.61 -13.83 -9.57
CA GLY A 102 -1.36 -14.98 -9.03
C GLY A 102 -2.43 -15.45 -10.02
N LEU A 103 -3.28 -14.53 -10.48
CA LEU A 103 -4.32 -14.81 -11.48
C LEU A 103 -3.73 -15.31 -12.81
N PHE A 104 -2.64 -14.69 -13.28
CA PHE A 104 -1.95 -15.14 -14.48
C PHE A 104 -1.40 -16.57 -14.34
N THR A 105 -0.85 -16.90 -13.18
CA THR A 105 -0.33 -18.24 -12.88
C THR A 105 -1.46 -19.29 -12.92
N LEU A 106 -2.60 -18.99 -12.30
CA LEU A 106 -3.80 -19.85 -12.34
C LEU A 106 -4.31 -20.01 -13.78
N LYS A 107 -4.38 -18.92 -14.56
CA LYS A 107 -4.78 -18.96 -15.97
C LYS A 107 -3.85 -19.85 -16.80
N LYS A 108 -2.54 -19.70 -16.64
CA LYS A 108 -1.52 -20.50 -17.33
C LYS A 108 -1.63 -21.98 -16.96
N TYR A 109 -2.00 -22.28 -15.72
CA TYR A 109 -2.27 -23.65 -15.29
C TYR A 109 -3.42 -24.30 -16.07
N PHE A 110 -4.54 -23.59 -16.22
CA PHE A 110 -5.67 -24.07 -17.02
C PHE A 110 -5.31 -24.25 -18.49
N TYR A 111 -4.60 -23.29 -19.08
CA TYR A 111 -4.15 -23.39 -20.47
C TYR A 111 -3.22 -24.59 -20.70
N LYS A 112 -2.24 -24.82 -19.82
CA LYS A 112 -1.38 -26.01 -19.90
C LYS A 112 -2.17 -27.31 -19.75
N SER A 113 -3.19 -27.34 -18.88
CA SER A 113 -4.03 -28.53 -18.69
C SER A 113 -4.87 -28.82 -19.94
N ARG A 114 -5.49 -27.79 -20.55
CA ARG A 114 -6.24 -27.92 -21.81
C ARG A 114 -5.34 -28.27 -22.99
N GLN A 115 -4.15 -27.69 -23.06
CA GLN A 115 -3.17 -28.02 -24.10
C GLN A 115 -2.79 -29.51 -24.05
N ARG A 116 -2.46 -30.04 -22.86
CA ARG A 116 -2.18 -31.47 -22.68
C ARG A 116 -3.38 -32.35 -23.01
N ALA A 117 -4.60 -31.92 -22.65
CA ALA A 117 -5.81 -32.63 -23.02
C ALA A 117 -6.02 -32.66 -24.54
N ASN A 118 -5.70 -31.57 -25.24
CA ASN A 118 -5.75 -31.51 -26.69
C ASN A 118 -4.72 -32.44 -27.34
N GLU A 119 -3.47 -32.41 -26.88
CA GLU A 119 -2.40 -33.31 -27.32
C GLU A 119 -2.78 -34.79 -27.13
N ALA A 120 -3.47 -35.11 -26.03
CA ALA A 120 -3.99 -36.45 -25.75
C ALA A 120 -5.34 -36.78 -26.43
N ARG A 121 -5.90 -35.89 -27.27
CA ARG A 121 -7.22 -36.03 -27.91
C ARG A 121 -8.39 -36.24 -26.92
N ARG A 122 -8.30 -35.61 -25.75
CA ARG A 122 -9.27 -35.66 -24.64
C ARG A 122 -9.94 -34.31 -24.36
N LEU A 123 -9.89 -33.37 -25.29
CA LEU A 123 -10.44 -32.01 -25.10
C LEU A 123 -11.95 -31.97 -24.84
N LEU A 124 -12.69 -32.96 -25.35
CA LEU A 124 -14.14 -33.09 -25.15
C LEU A 124 -14.53 -33.70 -23.79
N ARG A 125 -13.56 -34.13 -22.99
CA ARG A 125 -13.83 -34.66 -21.65
C ARG A 125 -14.14 -33.53 -20.67
N PRO A 126 -14.89 -33.80 -19.58
CA PRO A 126 -15.09 -32.84 -18.51
C PRO A 126 -13.78 -32.23 -18.03
N MET A 127 -13.80 -30.94 -17.71
CA MET A 127 -12.62 -30.21 -17.27
C MET A 127 -12.04 -30.77 -15.96
N TRP A 128 -12.87 -31.34 -15.08
CA TRP A 128 -12.38 -32.00 -13.86
C TRP A 128 -11.51 -33.25 -14.14
N GLU A 129 -11.71 -33.94 -15.27
CA GLU A 129 -10.89 -35.08 -15.67
C GLU A 129 -9.54 -34.65 -16.26
N THR A 130 -9.52 -33.50 -16.93
CA THR A 130 -8.35 -33.00 -17.66
C THR A 130 -7.47 -32.08 -16.81
N THR A 131 -8.05 -31.45 -15.79
CA THR A 131 -7.39 -30.50 -14.90
C THR A 131 -6.92 -31.21 -13.63
N LYS A 132 -5.61 -31.20 -13.40
CA LYS A 132 -5.03 -31.77 -12.19
C LYS A 132 -5.41 -30.92 -10.97
N PRO A 133 -5.35 -31.46 -9.75
CA PRO A 133 -5.37 -30.61 -8.56
C PRO A 133 -4.12 -29.73 -8.54
N VAL A 134 -4.27 -28.50 -8.05
CA VAL A 134 -3.16 -27.58 -7.80
C VAL A 134 -2.83 -27.64 -6.32
N ILE A 135 -1.56 -27.83 -5.98
CA ILE A 135 -1.07 -27.57 -4.63
C ILE A 135 -0.87 -26.06 -4.56
N SER A 136 -1.86 -25.36 -4.03
CA SER A 136 -1.70 -23.94 -3.73
C SER A 136 -0.88 -23.78 -2.45
N PRO A 137 0.09 -22.87 -2.39
CA PRO A 137 0.58 -22.40 -1.10
C PRO A 137 -0.59 -21.82 -0.28
N THR A 138 -0.43 -21.77 1.04
CA THR A 138 -1.40 -21.18 1.98
C THR A 138 -1.92 -19.84 1.43
N PRO A 139 -3.25 -19.60 1.43
CA PRO A 139 -3.85 -18.39 0.87
C PRO A 139 -3.10 -17.15 1.31
N SER A 140 -2.64 -16.36 0.35
CA SER A 140 -1.92 -15.14 0.65
C SER A 140 -2.93 -14.04 0.96
N ARG A 141 -2.94 -13.53 2.19
CA ARG A 141 -3.82 -12.42 2.56
C ARG A 141 -3.27 -11.11 2.02
N LEU A 142 -3.37 -10.93 0.71
CA LEU A 142 -3.07 -9.67 0.04
C LEU A 142 -4.23 -8.70 0.26
N ARG A 143 -4.12 -7.89 1.32
CA ARG A 143 -5.09 -6.85 1.65
C ARG A 143 -4.42 -5.48 1.60
N TYR A 144 -5.17 -4.50 1.10
CA TYR A 144 -4.76 -3.11 1.16
C TYR A 144 -5.07 -2.55 2.55
N ASP A 145 -4.15 -1.74 3.07
CA ASP A 145 -4.41 -0.93 4.25
C ASP A 145 -5.17 0.34 3.81
N PRO A 146 -6.23 0.76 4.50
CA PRO A 146 -6.91 2.02 4.21
C PRO A 146 -5.98 3.23 4.07
N ALA A 147 -4.90 3.29 4.86
CA ALA A 147 -3.93 4.37 4.81
C ALA A 147 -3.13 4.40 3.50
N GLU A 148 -2.95 3.25 2.83
CA GLU A 148 -2.24 3.16 1.55
C GLU A 148 -2.97 3.93 0.44
N PHE A 149 -4.28 4.13 0.55
CA PHE A 149 -5.10 4.79 -0.47
C PHE A 149 -5.04 6.31 -0.45
N ALA A 150 -4.36 6.93 0.52
CA ALA A 150 -4.23 8.38 0.59
C ALA A 150 -3.77 9.04 -0.74
N PRO A 151 -2.78 8.48 -1.48
CA PRO A 151 -2.38 9.01 -2.78
C PRO A 151 -3.48 8.97 -3.86
N LEU A 152 -4.31 7.92 -3.89
CA LEU A 152 -5.41 7.82 -4.86
C LEU A 152 -6.52 8.84 -4.55
N ILE A 153 -6.78 9.07 -3.26
CA ILE A 153 -7.73 10.10 -2.82
C ILE A 153 -7.20 11.50 -3.20
N ALA A 154 -5.92 11.76 -2.96
CA ALA A 154 -5.26 13.01 -3.36
C ALA A 154 -5.28 13.22 -4.88
N ALA A 155 -5.16 12.14 -5.66
CA ALA A 155 -5.28 12.15 -7.12
C ALA A 155 -6.73 12.21 -7.64
N LYS A 156 -7.74 12.28 -6.75
CA LYS A 156 -9.18 12.27 -7.08
C LYS A 156 -9.63 11.02 -7.85
N ARG A 157 -9.03 9.87 -7.55
CA ARG A 157 -9.32 8.56 -8.16
C ARG A 157 -9.86 7.56 -7.14
N ALA A 158 -10.94 7.96 -6.45
CA ALA A 158 -11.60 7.11 -5.46
C ALA A 158 -12.22 5.84 -6.09
N ASP A 159 -12.54 5.87 -7.38
CA ASP A 159 -13.00 4.73 -8.16
C ASP A 159 -11.97 3.59 -8.20
N LEU A 160 -10.67 3.92 -8.21
CA LEU A 160 -9.61 2.92 -8.21
C LEU A 160 -9.44 2.23 -6.84
N VAL A 161 -9.83 2.91 -5.75
CA VAL A 161 -9.80 2.31 -4.40
C VAL A 161 -10.77 1.14 -4.32
N ASP A 162 -12.00 1.33 -4.82
CA ASP A 162 -13.01 0.28 -4.86
C ASP A 162 -12.57 -0.90 -5.73
N ARG A 163 -12.06 -0.61 -6.93
CA ARG A 163 -11.55 -1.65 -7.86
C ARG A 163 -10.39 -2.46 -7.26
N CYS A 164 -9.44 -1.82 -6.56
CA CYS A 164 -8.38 -2.53 -5.84
C CYS A 164 -8.95 -3.50 -4.80
N ASN A 165 -9.90 -3.04 -3.99
CA ASN A 165 -10.50 -3.87 -2.94
C ASN A 165 -11.32 -5.03 -3.52
N ILE A 166 -12.13 -4.78 -4.55
CA ILE A 166 -12.90 -5.82 -5.24
C ILE A 166 -11.95 -6.86 -5.84
N LEU A 167 -10.87 -6.44 -6.50
CA LEU A 167 -9.91 -7.36 -7.10
C LEU A 167 -9.20 -8.22 -6.05
N ALA A 168 -8.78 -7.64 -4.93
CA ALA A 168 -8.19 -8.40 -3.82
C ALA A 168 -9.17 -9.43 -3.24
N LEU A 169 -10.43 -9.05 -3.06
CA LEU A 169 -11.47 -9.97 -2.58
C LEU A 169 -11.71 -11.11 -3.57
N ARG A 170 -11.86 -10.81 -4.87
CA ARG A 170 -12.04 -11.83 -5.90
C ARG A 170 -10.85 -12.79 -5.98
N TYR A 171 -9.64 -12.28 -5.81
CA TYR A 171 -8.44 -13.12 -5.74
C TYR A 171 -8.46 -14.06 -4.54
N GLU A 172 -8.79 -13.56 -3.32
CA GLU A 172 -8.93 -14.39 -2.11
C GLU A 172 -10.03 -15.48 -2.30
N VAL A 173 -11.13 -15.14 -2.96
CA VAL A 173 -12.20 -16.08 -3.31
C VAL A 173 -11.70 -17.14 -4.29
N ASN A 174 -10.98 -16.77 -5.34
CA ASN A 174 -10.42 -17.71 -6.31
C ASN A 174 -9.39 -18.66 -5.66
N GLU A 175 -8.52 -18.18 -4.76
CA GLU A 175 -7.61 -19.03 -3.98
C GLU A 175 -8.39 -20.02 -3.09
N THR A 176 -9.49 -19.57 -2.49
CA THR A 176 -10.36 -20.42 -1.67
C THR A 176 -11.03 -21.52 -2.50
N ILE A 177 -11.55 -21.17 -3.68
CA ILE A 177 -12.18 -22.13 -4.61
C ILE A 177 -11.16 -23.17 -5.11
N VAL A 178 -9.92 -22.76 -5.40
CA VAL A 178 -8.83 -23.69 -5.77
C VAL A 178 -8.61 -24.73 -4.68
N ASN A 179 -8.54 -24.31 -3.42
CA ASN A 179 -8.32 -25.20 -2.29
C ASN A 179 -9.51 -26.14 -2.06
N ASP A 180 -10.74 -25.63 -2.15
CA ASP A 180 -11.96 -26.44 -2.02
C ASP A 180 -12.06 -27.48 -3.15
N TYR A 181 -11.79 -27.07 -4.40
CA TYR A 181 -11.71 -27.98 -5.54
C TYR A 181 -10.67 -29.08 -5.30
N SER A 182 -9.44 -28.72 -4.90
CA SER A 182 -8.36 -29.69 -4.63
C SER A 182 -8.75 -30.67 -3.52
N ALA A 183 -9.38 -30.20 -2.44
CA ALA A 183 -9.83 -31.04 -1.33
C ALA A 183 -10.93 -32.02 -1.77
N ARG A 184 -11.97 -31.54 -2.45
CA ARG A 184 -13.06 -32.37 -2.98
C ARG A 184 -12.56 -33.36 -4.03
N ARG A 185 -11.58 -32.94 -4.86
CA ARG A 185 -10.94 -33.78 -5.86
C ARG A 185 -10.18 -34.93 -5.21
N SER A 186 -9.46 -34.66 -4.12
CA SER A 186 -8.77 -35.70 -3.33
C SER A 186 -9.78 -36.68 -2.74
N ALA A 187 -10.82 -36.18 -2.06
CA ALA A 187 -11.85 -37.03 -1.47
C ALA A 187 -12.58 -37.90 -2.52
N PHE A 188 -12.80 -37.35 -3.71
CA PHE A 188 -13.37 -38.10 -4.83
C PHE A 188 -12.41 -39.17 -5.36
N HIS A 189 -11.10 -38.89 -5.38
CA HIS A 189 -10.09 -39.88 -5.75
C HIS A 189 -10.03 -41.03 -4.74
N ASP A 190 -10.08 -40.72 -3.44
CA ASP A 190 -10.13 -41.71 -2.36
C ASP A 190 -11.37 -42.61 -2.49
N LEU A 191 -12.52 -42.03 -2.87
CA LEU A 191 -13.75 -42.78 -3.15
C LEU A 191 -13.62 -43.70 -4.37
N MET A 192 -12.89 -43.29 -5.41
CA MET A 192 -12.63 -44.11 -6.61
C MET A 192 -11.58 -45.20 -6.37
N GLY A 193 -10.72 -45.03 -5.37
CA GLY A 193 -9.57 -45.90 -5.09
C GLY A 193 -9.89 -47.39 -5.08
N PRO A 194 -10.91 -47.86 -4.34
CA PRO A 194 -11.30 -49.29 -4.28
C PRO A 194 -11.71 -49.90 -5.63
N TYR A 195 -12.07 -49.07 -6.60
CA TYR A 195 -12.55 -49.49 -7.92
C TYR A 195 -11.54 -49.21 -9.04
N SER A 196 -10.34 -48.77 -8.67
CA SER A 196 -9.31 -48.32 -9.61
C SER A 196 -8.17 -49.33 -9.69
N GLU A 197 -7.83 -49.76 -10.90
CA GLU A 197 -6.73 -50.67 -11.17
C GLU A 197 -5.71 -50.01 -12.10
N LEU A 198 -4.42 -50.23 -11.85
CA LEU A 198 -3.35 -49.85 -12.78
C LEU A 198 -3.40 -50.80 -13.97
N SER A 199 -3.87 -50.30 -15.11
CA SER A 199 -3.89 -51.03 -16.37
C SER A 199 -2.56 -50.85 -17.11
N GLY A 200 -1.78 -51.93 -17.17
CA GLY A 200 -0.64 -52.07 -18.07
C GLY A 200 0.66 -51.37 -17.63
N PRO A 201 1.75 -51.53 -18.41
CA PRO A 201 3.07 -50.96 -18.13
C PRO A 201 3.11 -49.43 -18.24
N ASP A 202 2.08 -48.81 -18.81
CA ASP A 202 2.00 -47.36 -19.06
C ASP A 202 1.54 -46.56 -17.83
N GLY A 203 1.18 -47.23 -16.73
CA GLY A 203 0.74 -46.59 -15.48
C GLY A 203 -0.62 -45.91 -15.57
N LEU A 204 -1.45 -46.27 -16.56
CA LEU A 204 -2.81 -45.74 -16.69
C LEU A 204 -3.72 -46.35 -15.62
N VAL A 205 -4.45 -45.51 -14.89
CA VAL A 205 -5.44 -45.96 -13.91
C VAL A 205 -6.79 -46.10 -14.61
N THR A 206 -7.35 -47.30 -14.60
CA THR A 206 -8.69 -47.60 -15.10
C THR A 206 -9.61 -47.80 -13.90
N THR A 207 -10.71 -47.05 -13.83
CA THR A 207 -11.69 -47.17 -12.75
C THR A 207 -12.95 -47.87 -13.25
N SER A 208 -13.28 -49.03 -12.66
CA SER A 208 -14.46 -49.84 -12.98
C SER A 208 -15.54 -49.61 -11.93
N VAL A 209 -16.36 -48.58 -12.14
CA VAL A 209 -17.40 -48.18 -11.18
C VAL A 209 -18.56 -49.18 -11.17
N PRO A 210 -18.95 -49.75 -10.01
CA PRO A 210 -20.12 -50.61 -9.89
C PRO A 210 -21.40 -49.88 -10.30
N HIS A 211 -22.34 -50.60 -10.91
CA HIS A 211 -23.60 -50.01 -11.40
C HIS A 211 -24.37 -49.27 -10.29
N GLU A 212 -24.37 -49.83 -9.07
CA GLU A 212 -25.04 -49.26 -7.89
C GLU A 212 -24.48 -47.88 -7.48
N MET A 213 -23.19 -47.65 -7.72
CA MET A 213 -22.50 -46.42 -7.31
C MET A 213 -22.42 -45.37 -8.43
N LYS A 214 -22.79 -45.75 -9.67
CA LYS A 214 -22.63 -44.90 -10.86
C LYS A 214 -23.21 -43.50 -10.67
N ASN A 215 -24.42 -43.39 -10.10
CA ASN A 215 -25.07 -42.10 -9.89
C ASN A 215 -24.30 -41.22 -8.89
N GLN A 216 -23.75 -41.80 -7.82
CA GLN A 216 -22.95 -41.06 -6.85
C GLN A 216 -21.68 -40.49 -7.50
N PHE A 217 -20.99 -41.30 -8.32
CA PHE A 217 -19.80 -40.84 -9.04
C PHE A 217 -20.12 -39.74 -10.06
N LEU A 218 -21.22 -39.89 -10.80
CA LEU A 218 -21.67 -38.87 -11.76
C LEU A 218 -22.02 -37.55 -11.07
N MET A 219 -22.76 -37.60 -9.96
CA MET A 219 -23.11 -36.39 -9.19
C MET A 219 -21.86 -35.68 -8.66
N LYS A 220 -20.89 -36.43 -8.11
CA LYS A 220 -19.63 -35.87 -7.61
C LYS A 220 -18.75 -35.33 -8.73
N GLY A 221 -18.71 -36.00 -9.88
CA GLY A 221 -18.03 -35.51 -11.07
C GLY A 221 -18.64 -34.20 -11.59
N GLN A 222 -19.97 -34.09 -11.61
CA GLN A 222 -20.66 -32.86 -12.00
C GLN A 222 -20.39 -31.72 -11.02
N GLU A 223 -20.42 -31.99 -9.72
CA GLU A 223 -20.06 -30.99 -8.68
C GLU A 223 -18.63 -30.44 -8.90
N LEU A 224 -17.67 -31.32 -9.18
CA LEU A 224 -16.30 -30.90 -9.51
C LEU A 224 -16.23 -30.10 -10.82
N GLU A 225 -17.01 -30.49 -11.83
CA GLU A 225 -17.07 -29.80 -13.12
C GLU A 225 -17.56 -28.36 -12.98
N ASP A 226 -18.63 -28.15 -12.22
CA ASP A 226 -19.25 -26.85 -12.04
C ASP A 226 -18.29 -25.90 -11.31
N ILE A 227 -17.63 -26.38 -10.24
CA ILE A 227 -16.63 -25.61 -9.48
C ILE A 227 -15.45 -25.21 -10.38
N ILE A 228 -14.86 -26.16 -11.11
CA ILE A 228 -13.65 -25.89 -11.89
C ILE A 228 -13.93 -24.99 -13.09
N ARG A 229 -15.13 -25.10 -13.70
CA ARG A 229 -15.56 -24.23 -14.80
C ARG A 229 -15.77 -22.79 -14.32
N GLN A 230 -16.49 -22.62 -13.21
CA GLN A 230 -16.69 -21.29 -12.61
C GLN A 230 -15.35 -20.65 -12.23
N LEU A 231 -14.43 -21.42 -11.63
CA LEU A 231 -13.09 -20.93 -11.31
C LEU A 231 -12.31 -20.47 -12.56
N TYR A 232 -12.37 -21.23 -13.65
CA TYR A 232 -11.70 -20.86 -14.90
C TYR A 232 -12.26 -19.57 -15.49
N GLU A 233 -13.58 -19.42 -15.52
CA GLU A 233 -14.25 -18.22 -16.01
C GLU A 233 -13.82 -16.98 -15.20
N ASN A 234 -13.91 -17.06 -13.88
CA ASN A 234 -13.47 -16.00 -12.96
C ASN A 234 -12.00 -15.63 -13.17
N VAL A 235 -11.10 -16.62 -13.20
CA VAL A 235 -9.66 -16.39 -13.37
C VAL A 235 -9.34 -15.73 -14.71
N VAL A 236 -10.03 -16.12 -15.78
CA VAL A 236 -9.83 -15.50 -17.10
C VAL A 236 -10.28 -14.04 -17.08
N GLU A 237 -11.48 -13.74 -16.59
CA GLU A 237 -12.02 -12.38 -16.49
C GLU A 237 -11.16 -11.50 -15.57
N ASP A 238 -10.94 -11.94 -14.33
CA ASP A 238 -10.20 -11.19 -13.32
C ASP A 238 -8.74 -10.95 -13.74
N SER A 239 -8.12 -11.86 -14.51
CA SER A 239 -6.75 -11.65 -15.03
C SER A 239 -6.65 -10.46 -15.99
N VAL A 240 -7.71 -10.20 -16.76
CA VAL A 240 -7.76 -9.07 -17.70
C VAL A 240 -7.95 -7.78 -16.91
N GLU A 241 -8.88 -7.77 -15.96
CA GLU A 241 -9.14 -6.62 -15.10
C GLU A 241 -7.91 -6.26 -14.24
N ALA A 242 -7.24 -7.26 -13.67
CA ALA A 242 -6.04 -7.04 -12.87
C ALA A 242 -4.92 -6.35 -13.67
N ARG A 243 -4.72 -6.77 -14.92
CA ARG A 243 -3.75 -6.14 -15.81
C ARG A 243 -4.14 -4.70 -16.13
N ALA A 244 -5.39 -4.47 -16.52
CA ALA A 244 -5.89 -3.14 -16.81
C ALA A 244 -5.76 -2.19 -15.61
N LEU A 245 -6.03 -2.69 -14.40
CA LEU A 245 -5.89 -1.92 -13.16
C LEU A 245 -4.42 -1.58 -12.86
N CYS A 246 -3.47 -2.51 -13.06
CA CYS A 246 -2.04 -2.23 -12.93
C CYS A 246 -1.57 -1.10 -13.87
N ASP A 247 -2.00 -1.15 -15.13
CA ASP A 247 -1.64 -0.14 -16.14
C ASP A 247 -2.24 1.23 -15.76
N GLU A 248 -3.48 1.25 -15.30
CA GLU A 248 -4.17 2.46 -14.90
C GLU A 248 -3.60 3.09 -13.62
N LEU A 249 -3.30 2.28 -12.60
CA LEU A 249 -2.64 2.75 -11.38
C LEU A 249 -1.28 3.37 -11.69
N THR A 250 -0.49 2.71 -12.55
CA THR A 250 0.82 3.21 -12.98
C THR A 250 0.67 4.56 -13.69
N SER A 251 -0.31 4.69 -14.58
CA SER A 251 -0.61 5.95 -15.29
C SER A 251 -1.02 7.08 -14.34
N VAL A 252 -1.92 6.81 -13.40
CA VAL A 252 -2.39 7.78 -12.40
C VAL A 252 -1.26 8.25 -11.50
N PHE A 253 -0.44 7.32 -10.98
CA PHE A 253 0.64 7.67 -10.08
C PHE A 253 1.79 8.39 -10.77
N ARG A 254 2.10 8.06 -12.04
CA ARG A 254 3.03 8.85 -12.85
C ARG A 254 2.55 10.28 -13.05
N LYS A 255 1.27 10.46 -13.37
CA LYS A 255 0.68 11.79 -13.52
C LYS A 255 0.69 12.58 -12.20
N HIS A 256 0.52 11.90 -11.06
CA HIS A 256 0.46 12.54 -9.75
C HIS A 256 1.85 12.89 -9.18
N PHE A 257 2.84 12.01 -9.33
CA PHE A 257 4.17 12.14 -8.69
C PHE A 257 5.33 12.48 -9.64
N GLY A 258 5.13 12.41 -10.96
CA GLY A 258 6.16 12.56 -12.00
C GLY A 258 6.67 11.22 -12.54
N GLU A 259 7.37 11.25 -13.69
CA GLU A 259 7.85 10.04 -14.38
C GLU A 259 9.02 9.34 -13.65
N ASP A 260 9.80 10.07 -12.87
CA ASP A 260 11.06 9.62 -12.27
C ASP A 260 10.92 8.53 -11.18
N VAL A 261 9.69 8.20 -10.78
CA VAL A 261 9.42 7.35 -9.61
C VAL A 261 9.07 5.90 -9.98
N TYR A 262 8.65 5.63 -11.22
CA TYR A 262 8.06 4.34 -11.57
C TYR A 262 8.77 3.65 -12.73
N ALA A 263 9.51 2.58 -12.41
CA ALA A 263 10.06 1.69 -13.42
C ALA A 263 8.94 1.18 -14.36
N LEU A 264 9.16 1.32 -15.67
CA LEU A 264 8.30 0.66 -16.66
C LEU A 264 8.38 -0.84 -16.42
N ILE A 265 7.27 -1.45 -16.03
CA ILE A 265 7.11 -2.90 -16.16
C ILE A 265 6.94 -3.12 -17.66
N SER A 266 8.04 -3.37 -18.38
CA SER A 266 8.01 -3.56 -19.83
C SER A 266 7.18 -4.80 -20.17
N GLY A 267 6.00 -4.58 -20.71
CA GLY A 267 4.99 -5.59 -21.03
C GLY A 267 5.28 -6.44 -22.27
N GLU A 268 6.54 -6.62 -22.68
CA GLU A 268 6.87 -7.28 -23.95
C GLU A 268 7.08 -8.80 -23.86
N GLU A 269 7.37 -9.40 -22.70
CA GLU A 269 7.75 -10.83 -22.65
C GLU A 269 7.11 -11.65 -21.52
N ILE A 270 5.79 -11.54 -21.32
CA ILE A 270 5.06 -12.58 -20.57
C ILE A 270 3.87 -13.07 -21.41
N TYR A 271 4.18 -13.71 -22.52
CA TYR A 271 3.24 -14.49 -23.33
C TYR A 271 3.52 -15.99 -23.15
#